data_AF-A0A9W8MU73-F1
#
_entry.id   AF-A0A9W8MU73-F1
#
_cell.length_a   1.000
_cell.length_b   1.000
_cell.length_c   1.000
_cell.angle_alpha   90.00
_cell.angle_beta   90.00
_cell.angle_gamma   90.00
#
_symmetry.space_group_name_H-M   'P 1'
#
loop_
_entity.id
_entity.type
_entity.pdbx_description
1 polymer ?
#
loop_
_entity_poly.entity_id
_entity_poly.type
_entity_poly.pdbx_seq_one_letter_code
_entity_poly.pdbx_strand_id
1 'polypeptide(L)'
;MVQLTTAILVAAAVAPAFSAPTPFEQEAAGGADFIFIPERPPPVNPWEDEMCAQIHRHREVGKRKTIVIVAEGAHDSELNPIRAEYIKDVLTERLGLDTRVTTLGHTQRGGRPCAFDRIFPTLQGINAVEALMEAAPGTPTYMIGIQENKITRVPLVDAVEMTRAVGKAIKEHDFDKALELRGTEFQEMLQTFQALSSFPEESSTLPEKKVMLFCSN
;
A
#
# COMPACT_ATOMS: atom_id res chain seq x y z
N MET A 1 25.17 -25.82 15.86
CA MET A 1 23.75 -25.45 15.63
C MET A 1 23.73 -23.98 15.24
N VAL A 2 23.76 -23.67 13.94
CA VAL A 2 23.83 -22.28 13.45
C VAL A 2 22.46 -21.66 13.73
N GLN A 3 22.38 -20.74 14.69
CA GLN A 3 21.22 -19.88 14.85
C GLN A 3 21.08 -19.08 13.55
N LEU A 4 20.10 -19.45 12.74
CA LEU A 4 19.71 -18.72 11.55
C LEU A 4 19.12 -17.38 12.01
N THR A 5 19.96 -16.35 12.05
CA THR A 5 19.55 -14.95 12.24
C THR A 5 18.57 -14.58 11.14
N THR A 6 17.29 -14.75 11.42
CA THR A 6 16.18 -14.43 10.55
C THR A 6 15.96 -12.93 10.69
N ALA A 7 16.45 -12.13 9.73
CA ALA A 7 16.17 -10.70 9.73
C ALA A 7 14.72 -10.48 9.30
N ILE A 8 13.86 -10.06 10.24
CA ILE A 8 12.54 -9.52 9.94
C ILE A 8 12.66 -8.02 9.83
N LEU A 9 12.15 -7.46 8.72
CA LEU A 9 12.12 -6.03 8.49
C LEU A 9 10.67 -5.55 8.67
N VAL A 10 10.43 -4.78 9.73
CA VAL A 10 9.21 -3.97 9.82
C VAL A 10 9.49 -2.64 9.14
N ALA A 11 9.02 -2.47 7.90
CA ALA A 11 9.19 -1.22 7.17
C ALA A 11 8.02 -0.28 7.47
N ALA A 12 8.30 0.80 8.21
CA ALA A 12 7.33 1.87 8.37
C ALA A 12 7.40 2.78 7.15
N ALA A 13 6.34 2.79 6.35
CA ALA A 13 6.23 3.65 5.17
C ALA A 13 5.35 4.88 5.48
N VAL A 14 5.89 6.06 5.21
CA VAL A 14 5.13 7.32 5.13
C VAL A 14 4.37 7.29 3.81
N ALA A 15 3.21 6.64 3.81
CA ALA A 15 2.22 6.86 2.77
C ALA A 15 1.67 8.27 2.98
N PRO A 16 1.88 9.25 2.07
CA PRO A 16 1.14 10.49 2.16
C PRO A 16 -0.34 10.12 2.12
N ALA A 17 -1.14 10.67 3.04
CA ALA A 17 -2.59 10.44 3.07
C ALA A 17 -3.33 10.84 1.76
N PHE A 18 -2.61 11.34 0.75
CA PHE A 18 -3.10 12.22 -0.31
C PHE A 18 -2.75 11.84 -1.76
N SER A 19 -2.13 10.70 -2.09
CA SER A 19 -1.92 10.37 -3.51
C SER A 19 -1.98 8.87 -3.80
N ALA A 20 -2.31 8.55 -5.06
CA ALA A 20 -2.26 7.21 -5.65
C ALA A 20 -1.06 6.38 -5.14
N PRO A 21 -1.20 5.03 -5.07
CA PRO A 21 -0.15 4.17 -4.53
C PRO A 21 1.17 4.49 -5.22
N THR A 22 2.13 4.95 -4.43
CA THR A 22 3.45 5.32 -4.96
C THR A 22 4.06 4.09 -5.61
N PRO A 23 4.83 4.21 -6.70
CA PRO A 23 5.51 3.07 -7.33
C PRO A 23 6.30 2.21 -6.33
N PHE A 24 6.80 2.85 -5.26
CA PHE A 24 7.46 2.16 -4.14
C PHE A 24 6.53 1.25 -3.34
N GLU A 25 5.28 1.62 -3.08
CA GLU A 25 4.29 0.75 -2.41
C GLU A 25 3.94 -0.46 -3.30
N GLN A 26 3.90 -0.27 -4.62
CA GLN A 26 3.65 -1.33 -5.59
C GLN A 26 4.81 -2.35 -5.64
N GLU A 27 6.06 -1.88 -5.62
CA GLU A 27 7.25 -2.75 -5.61
C GLU A 27 7.53 -3.39 -4.24
N ALA A 28 7.30 -2.67 -3.14
CA ALA A 28 7.59 -3.16 -1.80
C ALA A 28 6.59 -4.24 -1.34
N ALA A 29 5.32 -4.14 -1.75
CA ALA A 29 4.29 -5.12 -1.40
C ALA A 29 4.55 -6.49 -2.05
N GLY A 30 5.21 -6.56 -3.20
CA GLY A 30 5.44 -7.83 -3.93
C GLY A 30 6.25 -8.89 -3.15
N GLY A 31 6.97 -8.51 -2.10
CA GLY A 31 7.73 -9.43 -1.24
C GLY A 31 7.27 -9.51 0.22
N ALA A 32 6.30 -8.68 0.61
CA ALA A 32 5.81 -8.61 1.99
C ALA A 32 4.94 -9.83 2.33
N ASP A 33 5.07 -10.31 3.57
CA ASP A 33 4.26 -11.40 4.11
C ASP A 33 2.92 -10.88 4.66
N PHE A 34 2.94 -9.66 5.19
CA PHE A 34 1.78 -9.00 5.77
C PHE A 34 1.90 -7.49 5.63
N ILE A 35 0.79 -6.80 5.39
CA ILE A 35 0.73 -5.33 5.31
C ILE A 35 -0.35 -4.78 6.25
N PHE A 36 -0.07 -3.65 6.89
CA PHE A 36 -1.05 -2.88 7.64
C PHE A 36 -1.27 -1.53 6.96
N ILE A 37 -2.49 -1.31 6.47
CA ILE A 37 -2.93 -0.06 5.84
C ILE A 37 -4.20 0.45 6.53
N PRO A 38 -4.41 1.78 6.64
CA PRO A 38 -5.59 2.33 7.30
C PRO A 38 -6.90 2.00 6.58
N GLU A 39 -6.88 1.81 5.27
CA GLU A 39 -8.08 1.50 4.48
C GLU A 39 -8.59 0.07 4.67
N ARG A 40 -7.74 -0.84 5.18
CA ARG A 40 -8.07 -2.24 5.43
C ARG A 40 -7.48 -2.68 6.76
N PRO A 41 -8.08 -2.28 7.89
CA PRO A 41 -7.68 -2.82 9.18
C PRO A 41 -7.93 -4.34 9.21
N PRO A 42 -7.15 -5.10 10.00
CA PRO A 42 -7.37 -6.52 10.18
C PRO A 42 -8.80 -6.81 10.67
N PRO A 43 -9.54 -7.73 10.03
CA PRO A 43 -10.94 -7.99 10.38
C PRO A 43 -11.09 -8.87 11.64
N VAL A 44 -10.08 -9.67 11.98
CA VAL A 44 -10.10 -10.60 13.11
C VAL A 44 -9.61 -9.88 14.38
N ASN A 45 -10.25 -10.17 15.52
CA ASN A 45 -9.77 -9.76 16.84
C ASN A 45 -9.60 -11.01 17.72
N PRO A 46 -8.39 -11.32 18.22
CA PRO A 46 -7.12 -10.60 18.05
C PRO A 46 -6.52 -10.77 16.65
N TRP A 47 -6.08 -9.67 16.04
CA TRP A 47 -5.47 -9.67 14.69
C TRP A 47 -4.06 -10.27 14.68
N GLU A 48 -3.41 -10.32 15.84
CA GLU A 48 -2.09 -10.90 16.04
C GLU A 48 -2.07 -12.38 15.66
N ASP A 49 -3.18 -13.09 15.86
CA ASP A 49 -3.32 -14.51 15.55
C ASP A 49 -3.28 -14.74 14.03
N GLU A 50 -4.01 -13.92 13.27
CA GLU A 50 -4.03 -13.97 11.80
C GLU A 50 -2.62 -13.71 11.23
N MET A 51 -1.98 -12.64 11.68
CA MET A 51 -0.62 -12.29 11.27
C MET A 51 0.37 -13.42 11.61
N CYS A 52 0.32 -13.95 12.84
CA CYS A 52 1.22 -15.01 13.27
C CYS A 52 1.01 -16.30 12.47
N ALA A 53 -0.23 -16.68 12.20
CA ALA A 53 -0.57 -17.87 11.42
C ALA A 53 -0.06 -17.76 9.97
N GLN A 54 -0.28 -16.62 9.32
CA GLN A 54 0.18 -16.39 7.95
C GLN A 54 1.71 -16.44 7.85
N ILE A 55 2.42 -15.72 8.74
CA ILE A 55 3.88 -15.71 8.79
C ILE A 55 4.43 -17.10 9.09
N HIS A 56 3.81 -17.85 10.01
CA HIS A 56 4.26 -19.19 10.35
C HIS A 56 4.20 -20.11 9.12
N ARG A 57 3.08 -20.07 8.38
CA ARG A 57 2.90 -20.84 7.15
C ARG A 57 3.90 -20.46 6.05
N HIS A 58 4.22 -19.18 5.88
CA HIS A 58 5.28 -18.73 4.97
C HIS A 58 6.64 -19.36 5.29
N ARG A 59 6.94 -19.51 6.59
CA ARG A 59 8.19 -20.11 7.05
C ARG A 59 8.20 -21.63 6.91
N GLU A 60 7.07 -22.31 7.13
CA GLU A 60 6.94 -23.76 6.90
C GLU A 60 7.23 -24.14 5.45
N VAL A 61 6.83 -23.30 4.49
CA VAL A 61 7.12 -23.49 3.05
C VAL A 61 8.56 -23.08 2.68
N GLY A 62 9.36 -22.66 3.66
CA GLY A 62 10.80 -22.42 3.53
C GLY A 62 11.19 -20.97 3.31
N LYS A 63 10.28 -19.99 3.41
CA LYS A 63 10.63 -18.57 3.32
C LYS A 63 11.46 -18.17 4.54
N ARG A 64 12.73 -17.85 4.30
CA ARG A 64 13.70 -17.59 5.37
C ARG A 64 13.58 -16.20 5.98
N LYS A 65 13.12 -15.23 5.20
CA LYS A 65 12.97 -13.83 5.58
C LYS A 65 11.50 -13.49 5.64
N THR A 66 11.10 -12.73 6.66
CA THR A 66 9.74 -12.24 6.81
C THR A 66 9.76 -10.72 6.73
N ILE A 67 8.87 -10.12 5.96
CA ILE A 67 8.76 -8.67 5.82
C ILE A 67 7.33 -8.28 6.16
N VAL A 68 7.18 -7.39 7.14
CA VAL A 68 5.90 -6.80 7.51
C VAL A 68 5.95 -5.31 7.20
N ILE A 69 5.02 -4.82 6.38
CA ILE A 69 4.95 -3.40 6.05
C ILE A 69 3.87 -2.76 6.91
N VAL A 70 4.19 -1.64 7.56
CA VAL A 70 3.26 -0.93 8.43
C VAL A 70 3.15 0.50 7.93
N ALA A 71 1.96 0.91 7.49
CA ALA A 71 1.69 2.30 7.16
C ALA A 71 1.72 3.17 8.44
N GLU A 72 2.17 4.42 8.33
CA GLU A 72 2.15 5.38 9.46
C GLU A 72 0.75 5.54 10.08
N GLY A 73 -0.29 5.47 9.24
CA GLY A 73 -1.69 5.55 9.68
C GLY A 73 -2.33 4.21 10.06
N ALA A 74 -1.57 3.12 10.17
CA ALA A 74 -2.12 1.80 10.47
C ALA A 74 -2.89 1.79 11.80
N HIS A 75 -4.07 1.17 11.78
CA HIS A 75 -4.92 0.99 12.96
C HIS A 75 -5.68 -0.34 12.88
N ASP A 76 -6.23 -0.77 14.02
CA ASP A 76 -7.15 -1.91 14.08
C ASP A 76 -8.58 -1.50 13.68
N SER A 77 -9.52 -2.43 13.80
CA SER A 77 -10.94 -2.18 13.49
C SER A 77 -11.63 -1.21 14.46
N GLU A 78 -11.03 -0.96 15.63
CA GLU A 78 -11.50 -0.01 16.65
C GLU A 78 -10.77 1.36 16.56
N LEU A 79 -9.98 1.58 15.49
CA LEU A 79 -9.14 2.75 15.27
C LEU A 79 -8.02 2.95 16.29
N ASN A 80 -7.62 1.90 17.02
CA ASN A 80 -6.43 1.94 17.84
C ASN A 80 -5.19 1.86 16.94
N PRO A 81 -4.19 2.74 17.13
CA PRO A 81 -3.02 2.79 16.27
C PRO A 81 -2.16 1.52 16.43
N ILE A 82 -1.82 0.88 15.31
CA ILE A 82 -0.92 -0.27 15.27
C ILE A 82 0.50 0.24 15.06
N ARG A 83 1.37 0.03 16.06
CA ARG A 83 2.76 0.48 16.03
C ARG A 83 3.72 -0.64 15.64
N ALA A 84 4.78 -0.28 14.91
CA ALA A 84 5.81 -1.21 14.48
C ALA A 84 6.52 -1.90 15.66
N GLU A 85 6.72 -1.19 16.77
CA GLU A 85 7.31 -1.72 17.99
C GLU A 85 6.44 -2.82 18.60
N TYR A 86 5.12 -2.63 18.63
CA TYR A 86 4.18 -3.64 19.14
C TYR A 86 4.23 -4.91 18.29
N ILE A 87 4.22 -4.77 16.95
CA ILE A 87 4.35 -5.91 16.03
C ILE A 87 5.67 -6.66 16.27
N LYS A 88 6.76 -5.93 16.49
CA LYS A 88 8.05 -6.54 16.81
C LYS A 88 7.96 -7.41 18.06
N ASP A 89 7.38 -6.88 19.14
CA ASP A 89 7.23 -7.61 20.40
C ASP A 89 6.35 -8.86 20.21
N VAL A 90 5.22 -8.74 19.50
CA VAL A 90 4.35 -9.88 19.17
C VAL A 90 5.10 -10.97 18.41
N LEU A 91 5.88 -10.62 17.37
CA LEU A 91 6.64 -11.59 16.58
C LEU A 91 7.79 -12.24 17.36
N THR A 92 8.42 -11.50 18.27
CA THR A 92 9.50 -12.03 19.11
C THR A 92 8.94 -12.92 20.22
N GLU A 93 7.86 -12.54 20.88
CA GLU A 93 7.26 -13.31 21.99
C GLU A 93 6.52 -14.56 21.52
N ARG A 94 5.68 -14.44 20.48
CA ARG A 94 4.83 -15.54 20.02
C ARG A 94 5.52 -16.52 19.09
N LEU A 95 6.39 -16.02 18.20
CA LEU A 95 7.05 -16.84 17.17
C LEU A 95 8.56 -17.02 17.42
N GLY A 96 9.14 -16.38 18.44
CA GLY A 96 10.56 -16.50 18.76
C GLY A 96 11.49 -15.93 17.67
N LEU A 97 11.00 -14.97 16.89
CA LEU A 97 11.73 -14.43 15.73
C LEU A 97 12.61 -13.22 16.12
N ASP A 98 13.81 -13.14 15.52
CA ASP A 98 14.71 -11.97 15.66
C ASP A 98 14.19 -10.80 14.82
N THR A 99 13.32 -9.99 15.44
CA THR A 99 12.60 -8.93 14.72
C THR A 99 13.30 -7.58 14.83
N ARG A 100 13.46 -6.90 13.69
CA ARG A 100 14.03 -5.56 13.62
C ARG A 100 13.02 -4.59 13.00
N VAL A 101 12.88 -3.43 13.63
CA VAL A 101 12.09 -2.33 13.10
C VAL A 101 13.02 -1.42 12.29
N THR A 102 12.58 -1.00 11.11
CA THR A 102 13.28 -0.04 10.27
C THR A 102 12.31 1.02 9.78
N THR A 103 12.48 2.22 10.29
CA THR A 103 11.70 3.39 9.89
C THR A 103 12.45 4.12 8.80
N LEU A 104 11.87 4.20 7.59
CA LEU A 104 12.51 4.84 6.44
C LEU A 104 12.62 6.36 6.62
N GLY A 105 11.61 6.98 7.22
CA GLY A 105 11.56 8.40 7.57
C GLY A 105 11.81 9.32 6.36
N HIS A 106 12.64 10.34 6.55
CA HIS A 106 12.91 11.38 5.55
C HIS A 106 13.55 10.86 4.25
N THR A 107 14.11 9.65 4.26
CA THR A 107 14.68 9.01 3.05
C THR A 107 13.63 8.87 1.95
N GLN A 108 12.35 8.70 2.30
CA GLN A 108 11.25 8.58 1.33
C GLN A 108 10.92 9.87 0.59
N ARG A 109 11.39 11.03 1.09
CA ARG A 109 11.20 12.34 0.46
C ARG A 109 12.47 12.84 -0.25
N GLY A 110 13.58 12.15 -0.07
CA GLY A 110 14.88 12.50 -0.65
C GLY A 110 15.16 11.75 -1.94
N GLY A 111 16.35 11.98 -2.50
CA GLY A 111 16.81 11.30 -3.72
C GLY A 111 16.52 12.09 -5.00
N ARG A 112 17.09 11.61 -6.12
CA ARG A 112 16.81 12.19 -7.43
C ARG A 112 15.48 11.64 -7.92
N PRO A 113 14.58 12.47 -8.47
CA PRO A 113 13.31 12.00 -9.00
C PRO A 113 13.54 10.93 -10.07
N CYS A 114 12.71 9.89 -10.06
CA CYS A 114 12.74 8.85 -11.08
C CYS A 114 12.27 9.39 -12.44
N ALA A 115 12.31 8.59 -13.51
CA ALA A 115 11.89 9.05 -14.84
C ALA A 115 10.42 9.51 -14.85
N PHE A 116 9.54 8.78 -14.16
CA PHE A 116 8.13 9.12 -13.99
C PHE A 116 7.98 10.51 -13.32
N ASP A 117 8.64 10.72 -12.17
CA ASP A 117 8.61 11.99 -11.43
C ASP A 117 9.27 13.17 -12.15
N ARG A 118 9.95 12.94 -13.27
CA ARG A 118 10.46 14.03 -14.14
C ARG A 118 9.48 14.34 -15.26
N ILE A 119 8.99 13.31 -15.93
CA ILE A 119 8.15 13.44 -17.11
C ILE A 119 6.78 13.99 -16.72
N PHE A 120 6.14 13.41 -15.70
CA PHE A 120 4.78 13.77 -15.35
C PHE A 120 4.63 15.20 -14.84
N PRO A 121 5.44 15.69 -13.88
CA PRO A 121 5.35 17.08 -13.45
C PRO A 121 5.63 18.09 -14.57
N THR A 122 6.48 17.74 -15.54
CA THR A 122 6.72 18.57 -16.73
C THR A 122 5.44 18.69 -17.56
N LEU A 123 4.78 17.56 -17.84
CA LEU A 123 3.51 17.54 -18.60
C LEU A 123 2.38 18.23 -17.84
N GLN A 124 2.31 18.06 -16.51
CA GLN A 124 1.35 18.75 -15.65
C GLN A 124 1.59 20.26 -15.66
N GLY A 125 2.85 20.70 -15.62
CA GLY A 125 3.21 22.12 -15.69
C GLY A 125 2.78 22.78 -17.00
N ILE A 126 2.97 22.09 -18.14
CA ILE A 126 2.48 22.57 -19.45
C ILE A 126 0.96 22.72 -19.42
N ASN A 127 0.24 21.69 -18.97
CA ASN A 127 -1.22 21.71 -18.90
C ASN A 127 -1.76 22.77 -17.92
N ALA A 128 -1.03 23.06 -16.84
CA ALA A 128 -1.40 24.10 -15.89
C ALA A 128 -1.33 25.49 -16.52
N VAL A 129 -0.29 25.76 -17.33
CA VAL A 129 -0.15 27.02 -18.07
C VAL A 129 -1.25 27.15 -19.13
N GLU A 130 -1.52 26.08 -19.88
CA GLU A 130 -2.61 26.07 -20.86
C GLU A 130 -3.98 26.33 -20.20
N ALA A 131 -4.26 25.65 -19.08
CA ALA A 131 -5.49 25.86 -18.31
C ALA A 131 -5.63 27.30 -17.80
N LEU A 132 -4.53 27.93 -17.40
CA LEU A 132 -4.51 29.32 -16.96
C LEU A 132 -4.77 30.29 -18.11
N MET A 133 -4.22 30.03 -19.30
CA MET A 133 -4.44 30.86 -20.49
C MET A 133 -5.88 30.77 -21.02
N GLU A 134 -6.52 29.62 -20.86
CA GLU A 134 -7.92 29.38 -21.26
C GLU A 134 -8.93 29.87 -20.22
N ALA A 135 -8.49 30.21 -19.01
CA ALA A 135 -9.37 30.59 -17.92
C ALA A 135 -10.10 31.90 -18.20
N ALA A 136 -11.42 31.89 -18.03
CA ALA A 136 -12.29 33.05 -18.12
C ALA A 136 -12.96 33.33 -16.76
N PRO A 137 -13.54 34.52 -16.55
CA PRO A 137 -14.36 34.78 -15.37
C PRO A 137 -15.49 33.74 -15.26
N GLY A 138 -15.52 32.99 -14.15
CA GLY A 138 -16.50 31.92 -13.93
C GLY A 138 -15.98 30.50 -14.22
N THR A 139 -14.78 30.35 -14.81
CA THR A 139 -14.12 29.04 -14.90
C THR A 139 -13.75 28.54 -13.50
N PRO A 140 -14.10 27.29 -13.14
CA PRO A 140 -13.74 26.75 -11.83
C PRO A 140 -12.23 26.57 -11.70
N THR A 141 -11.72 26.63 -10.47
CA THR A 141 -10.31 26.35 -10.21
C THR A 141 -10.03 24.88 -10.42
N TYR A 142 -9.05 24.56 -11.27
CA TYR A 142 -8.66 23.19 -11.58
C TYR A 142 -7.39 22.76 -10.86
N MET A 143 -7.34 21.48 -10.49
CA MET A 143 -6.16 20.71 -10.18
C MET A 143 -5.78 19.89 -11.42
N ILE A 144 -4.50 19.88 -11.79
CA ILE A 144 -4.00 19.02 -12.85
C ILE A 144 -3.64 17.66 -12.25
N GLY A 145 -4.31 16.61 -12.73
CA GLY A 145 -4.14 15.23 -12.27
C GLY A 145 -3.71 14.29 -13.39
N ILE A 146 -3.64 13.00 -13.07
CA ILE A 146 -3.42 11.92 -14.03
C ILE A 146 -4.52 10.89 -13.82
N GLN A 147 -5.11 10.41 -14.92
CA GLN A 147 -6.05 9.31 -14.92
C GLN A 147 -5.77 8.44 -16.14
N GLU A 148 -5.58 7.14 -15.95
CA GLU A 148 -5.26 6.18 -17.03
C GLU A 148 -4.08 6.65 -17.91
N ASN A 149 -2.99 7.08 -17.29
CA ASN A 149 -1.80 7.64 -17.98
C ASN A 149 -2.05 8.89 -18.85
N LYS A 150 -3.17 9.59 -18.67
CA LYS A 150 -3.47 10.86 -19.34
C LYS A 150 -3.51 12.01 -18.35
N ILE A 151 -3.00 13.17 -18.75
CA ILE A 151 -3.12 14.39 -17.96
C ILE A 151 -4.58 14.86 -18.04
N THR A 152 -5.20 15.10 -16.88
CA THR A 152 -6.59 15.53 -16.78
C THR A 152 -6.73 16.76 -15.88
N ARG A 153 -7.83 17.50 -16.04
CA ARG A 153 -8.19 18.65 -15.19
C ARG A 153 -9.37 18.25 -14.31
N VAL A 154 -9.22 18.38 -13.01
CA VAL A 154 -10.25 18.06 -12.02
C VAL A 154 -10.59 19.32 -11.24
N PRO A 155 -11.87 19.68 -11.01
CA PRO A 155 -12.19 20.81 -10.15
C PRO A 155 -11.56 20.63 -8.76
N LEU A 156 -10.87 21.66 -8.28
CA LEU A 156 -10.10 21.61 -7.04
C LEU A 156 -11.00 21.31 -5.83
N VAL A 157 -12.22 21.87 -5.83
CA VAL A 157 -13.20 21.65 -4.76
C VAL A 157 -13.55 20.17 -4.66
N ASP A 158 -13.92 19.56 -5.79
CA ASP A 158 -14.27 18.15 -5.87
C ASP A 158 -13.11 17.26 -5.38
N ALA A 159 -11.88 17.54 -5.81
CA ALA A 159 -10.69 16.79 -5.38
C ALA A 159 -10.46 16.86 -3.86
N VAL A 160 -10.64 18.04 -3.26
CA VAL A 160 -10.52 18.23 -1.80
C VAL A 160 -11.65 17.51 -1.06
N GLU A 161 -12.88 17.58 -1.56
CA GLU A 161 -14.04 16.90 -0.97
C GLU A 161 -13.88 15.38 -1.00
N MET A 162 -13.49 14.83 -2.15
CA MET A 162 -13.20 13.40 -2.30
C MET A 162 -12.14 12.92 -1.31
N THR A 163 -11.07 13.71 -1.12
CA THR A 163 -10.00 13.31 -0.21
C THR A 163 -10.43 13.36 1.26
N ARG A 164 -11.25 14.35 1.64
CA ARG A 164 -11.83 14.41 3.00
C ARG A 164 -12.81 13.28 3.25
N ALA A 165 -13.53 12.82 2.23
CA ALA A 165 -14.48 11.73 2.34
C ALA A 165 -13.79 10.41 2.77
N VAL A 166 -12.58 10.13 2.30
CA VAL A 166 -11.81 8.94 2.72
C VAL A 166 -11.57 8.96 4.23
N GLY A 167 -11.01 10.07 4.74
CA GLY A 167 -10.73 10.20 6.17
C GLY A 167 -11.98 10.22 7.04
N LYS A 168 -13.12 10.67 6.49
CA LYS A 168 -14.42 10.59 7.15
C LYS A 168 -14.91 9.15 7.24
N ALA A 169 -14.88 8.41 6.14
CA ALA A 169 -15.31 7.00 6.09
C ALA A 169 -14.53 6.13 7.10
N ILE A 170 -13.21 6.31 7.18
CA ILE A 170 -12.36 5.61 8.17
C ILE A 170 -12.82 5.93 9.61
N LYS A 171 -13.07 7.21 9.93
CA LYS A 171 -13.56 7.60 11.27
C LYS A 171 -14.93 7.01 11.60
N GLU A 172 -15.78 6.85 10.61
CA GLU A 172 -17.12 6.25 10.73
C GLU A 172 -17.09 4.70 10.70
N HIS A 173 -15.88 4.10 10.66
CA HIS A 173 -15.65 2.64 10.59
C HIS A 173 -16.20 2.01 9.29
N ASP A 174 -16.41 2.82 8.26
CA ASP A 174 -16.81 2.38 6.92
C ASP A 174 -15.56 2.17 6.04
N PHE A 175 -14.85 1.08 6.30
CA PHE A 175 -13.59 0.75 5.61
C PHE A 175 -13.82 0.35 4.15
N ASP A 176 -14.95 -0.30 3.85
CA ASP A 176 -15.32 -0.65 2.48
C ASP A 176 -15.52 0.63 1.65
N LYS A 177 -16.20 1.64 2.21
CA LYS A 177 -16.32 2.93 1.54
C LYS A 177 -14.99 3.65 1.39
N ALA A 178 -14.12 3.57 2.39
CA ALA A 178 -12.78 4.15 2.30
C ALA A 178 -11.97 3.54 1.14
N LEU A 179 -12.06 2.22 0.94
CA LEU A 179 -11.44 1.51 -0.18
C LEU A 179 -12.03 1.90 -1.53
N GLU A 180 -13.36 2.02 -1.64
CA GLU A 180 -14.02 2.52 -2.86
C GLU A 180 -13.53 3.90 -3.26
N LEU A 181 -13.39 4.80 -2.29
CA LEU A 181 -12.97 6.18 -2.53
C LEU A 181 -11.49 6.30 -2.96
N ARG A 182 -10.65 5.28 -2.72
CA ARG A 182 -9.28 5.22 -3.26
C ARG A 182 -9.22 4.86 -4.75
N GLY A 183 -10.30 4.30 -5.30
CA GLY A 183 -10.42 3.94 -6.71
C GLY A 183 -10.10 2.48 -7.03
N THR A 184 -10.47 2.05 -8.24
CA THR A 184 -10.41 0.65 -8.68
C THR A 184 -9.00 0.09 -8.70
N GLU A 185 -8.02 0.86 -9.19
CA GLU A 185 -6.62 0.43 -9.26
C GLU A 185 -6.05 0.06 -7.87
N PHE A 186 -6.44 0.80 -6.83
CA PHE A 186 -6.02 0.50 -5.46
C PHE A 186 -6.62 -0.81 -4.96
N GLN A 187 -7.91 -1.06 -5.23
CA GLN A 187 -8.58 -2.30 -4.85
C GLN A 187 -7.98 -3.51 -5.56
N GLU A 188 -7.76 -3.40 -6.88
CA GLU A 188 -7.15 -4.46 -7.68
C GLU A 188 -5.74 -4.80 -7.17
N MET A 189 -4.97 -3.78 -6.79
CA MET A 189 -3.64 -3.96 -6.22
C MET A 189 -3.70 -4.68 -4.86
N LEU A 190 -4.61 -4.28 -3.97
CA LEU A 190 -4.78 -4.92 -2.68
C LEU A 190 -5.22 -6.39 -2.83
N GLN A 191 -6.15 -6.66 -3.73
CA GLN A 191 -6.60 -8.02 -4.05
C GLN A 191 -5.45 -8.85 -4.64
N THR A 192 -4.64 -8.28 -5.52
CA THR A 192 -3.47 -8.94 -6.09
C THR A 192 -2.45 -9.25 -5.01
N PHE A 193 -2.18 -8.31 -4.10
CA PHE A 193 -1.31 -8.55 -2.95
C PHE A 193 -1.85 -9.69 -2.09
N GLN A 194 -3.15 -9.67 -1.75
CA GLN A 194 -3.77 -10.74 -0.96
C GLN A 194 -3.68 -12.09 -1.68
N ALA A 195 -3.91 -12.15 -2.99
CA ALA A 195 -3.80 -13.38 -3.77
C ALA A 195 -2.36 -13.93 -3.85
N LEU A 196 -1.35 -13.05 -3.85
CA LEU A 196 0.07 -13.44 -3.90
C LEU A 196 0.66 -13.76 -2.51
N SER A 197 0.14 -13.13 -1.46
CA SER A 197 0.62 -13.30 -0.07
C SER A 197 -0.15 -14.36 0.69
N SER A 198 -1.40 -14.67 0.32
CA SER A 198 -2.13 -15.80 0.88
C SER A 198 -1.65 -17.11 0.27
N PHE A 199 -1.78 -18.19 1.03
CA PHE A 199 -1.56 -19.51 0.48
C PHE A 199 -2.79 -19.94 -0.31
N PRO A 200 -2.61 -20.61 -1.47
CA PRO A 200 -3.72 -21.22 -2.17
C PRO A 200 -4.42 -22.20 -1.23
N GLU A 201 -5.72 -22.01 -0.99
CA GLU A 201 -6.56 -23.08 -0.47
C GLU A 201 -6.69 -24.14 -1.57
N GLU A 202 -6.95 -25.42 -1.23
CA GLU A 202 -7.13 -26.49 -2.23
C GLU A 202 -8.21 -26.16 -3.28
N SER A 203 -9.12 -25.23 -2.96
CA SER A 203 -10.19 -24.72 -3.84
C SER A 203 -9.72 -23.75 -4.93
N SER A 204 -8.52 -23.16 -4.83
CA SER A 204 -7.97 -22.20 -5.79
C SER A 204 -6.96 -22.85 -6.75
N THR A 205 -7.24 -24.07 -7.20
CA THR A 205 -6.40 -24.77 -8.17
C THR A 205 -6.55 -24.14 -9.55
N LEU A 206 -5.44 -23.67 -10.12
CA LEU A 206 -5.41 -23.23 -11.51
C LEU A 206 -5.76 -24.41 -12.42
N PRO A 207 -6.54 -24.21 -13.50
CA PRO A 207 -6.79 -25.28 -14.46
C PRO A 207 -5.46 -25.79 -15.04
N GLU A 208 -5.26 -27.11 -15.08
CA GLU A 208 -4.01 -27.85 -15.36
C GLU A 208 -3.22 -27.46 -16.63
N LYS A 209 -3.71 -26.55 -17.48
CA LYS A 209 -3.22 -26.33 -18.85
C LYS A 209 -2.86 -24.88 -19.21
N LYS A 210 -2.30 -24.08 -18.30
CA LYS A 210 -1.71 -22.79 -18.66
C LYS A 210 -0.31 -22.63 -18.05
N VAL A 211 0.70 -23.00 -18.82
CA VAL A 211 2.12 -22.76 -18.48
C VAL A 211 2.52 -21.41 -19.09
N MET A 212 3.09 -20.52 -18.28
CA MET A 212 3.67 -19.28 -18.76
C MET A 212 5.01 -19.59 -19.44
N LEU A 213 5.11 -19.30 -20.73
CA LEU A 213 6.34 -19.48 -21.51
C LEU A 213 7.00 -18.12 -21.71
N PHE A 214 8.22 -17.95 -21.20
CA PHE A 214 9.05 -16.81 -21.54
C PHE A 214 9.88 -17.17 -22.79
N CYS A 215 9.55 -16.56 -23.93
CA CYS A 215 10.42 -16.63 -25.11
C CYS A 215 11.52 -15.59 -24.98
N SER A 216 12.74 -16.03 -24.70
CA SER A 216 13.94 -15.22 -24.87
C SER A 216 14.20 -15.06 -26.37
N ASN A 217 14.22 -13.82 -26.87
CA ASN A 217 14.78 -13.50 -28.19
C ASN A 217 16.30 -13.62 -28.19
#